data_AF-A0A2P5FW37-F1
#
_entry.id   AF-A0A2P5FW37-F1
#
_cell.length_a   1.000
_cell.length_b   1.000
_cell.length_c   1.000
_cell.angle_alpha   90.00
_cell.angle_beta   90.00
_cell.angle_gamma   90.00
#
_symmetry.space_group_name_H-M   'P 1'
#
loop_
_entity.id
_entity.type
_entity.pdbx_description
1 polymer ?
#
loop_
_entity_poly.entity_id
_entity_poly.type
_entity_poly.pdbx_seq_one_letter_code
_entity_poly.pdbx_strand_id
1 'polypeptide(L)'
;MRLRRAVLCHIEEIGGASQAPSHYCDASRTDYPCNPSKKYYGRGPLQLTWNYNYGAAGKANNFDGLNAPETVAQDAVVSFKSALWFWMENVHSVIGQGFGATTRKINGALECDGKQPDKVQARINYYNDYCKQLGVAPGDNLSC
;
A
#
# COMPACT_ATOMS: atom_id res chain seq x y z
N MET A 1 22.06 -0.01 -23.31
CA MET A 1 20.90 0.86 -22.99
C MET A 1 19.91 0.05 -22.17
N ARG A 2 19.89 0.20 -20.83
CA ARG A 2 18.94 -0.53 -19.97
C ARG A 2 17.60 0.19 -20.05
N LEU A 3 16.64 -0.40 -20.76
CA LEU A 3 15.23 0.01 -20.68
C LEU A 3 14.80 -0.13 -19.21
N ARG A 4 14.71 0.98 -18.49
CA ARG A 4 14.10 0.99 -17.15
C ARG A 4 12.62 0.71 -17.38
N ARG A 5 12.15 -0.47 -16.99
CA ARG A 5 10.72 -0.79 -16.93
C ARG A 5 10.09 0.28 -16.03
N ALA A 6 9.07 0.98 -16.51
CA ALA A 6 8.26 1.82 -15.64
C ALA A 6 7.57 0.91 -14.62
N VAL A 7 7.83 1.13 -13.33
CA VAL A 7 7.33 0.31 -12.21
C VAL A 7 6.24 1.00 -11.39
N LEU A 8 5.91 2.24 -11.73
CA LEU A 8 4.86 3.07 -11.10
C LEU A 8 3.80 3.46 -12.14
N CYS A 9 3.20 2.45 -12.80
CA CYS A 9 2.29 2.66 -13.93
C CYS A 9 0.82 2.89 -13.52
N HIS A 10 0.45 2.55 -12.28
CA HIS A 10 -0.94 2.54 -11.83
C HIS A 10 -1.10 3.44 -10.61
N ILE A 11 -2.05 4.37 -10.70
CA ILE A 11 -2.45 5.21 -9.58
C ILE A 11 -3.58 4.52 -8.80
N GLU A 12 -4.55 3.93 -9.51
CA GLU A 12 -5.70 3.24 -8.93
C GLU A 12 -5.63 1.73 -9.17
N GLU A 13 -6.24 0.97 -8.26
CA GLU A 13 -6.44 -0.48 -8.39
C GLU A 13 -7.22 -0.80 -9.67
N ILE A 14 -6.68 -1.72 -10.47
CA ILE A 14 -7.37 -2.21 -11.67
C ILE A 14 -8.66 -2.93 -11.26
N GLY A 15 -9.80 -2.42 -11.75
CA GLY A 15 -11.13 -2.97 -11.42
C GLY A 15 -11.65 -2.57 -10.02
N GLY A 16 -10.93 -1.73 -9.27
CA GLY A 16 -11.30 -1.30 -7.92
C GLY A 16 -12.70 -0.69 -7.83
N ALA A 17 -13.08 0.12 -8.83
CA ALA A 17 -14.40 0.75 -8.91
C ALA A 17 -15.55 -0.27 -9.07
N SER A 18 -15.26 -1.48 -9.55
CA SER A 18 -16.25 -2.54 -9.81
C SER A 18 -16.35 -3.56 -8.68
N GLN A 19 -15.54 -3.44 -7.62
CA GLN A 19 -15.51 -4.37 -6.47
C GLN A 19 -16.78 -4.23 -5.62
N ALA A 20 -17.80 -5.05 -5.89
CA ALA A 20 -19.03 -5.15 -5.11
C ALA A 20 -19.06 -6.47 -4.29
N PRO A 21 -19.78 -6.54 -3.14
CA PRO A 21 -20.59 -5.48 -2.54
C PRO A 21 -19.81 -4.59 -1.56
N SER A 22 -18.62 -5.00 -1.12
CA SER A 22 -17.96 -4.31 0.00
C SER A 22 -17.41 -2.94 -0.39
N HIS A 23 -17.00 -2.69 -1.64
CA HIS A 23 -16.34 -1.44 -2.06
C HIS A 23 -15.18 -1.01 -1.14
N TYR A 24 -14.55 -1.99 -0.47
CA TYR A 24 -13.56 -1.77 0.60
C TYR A 24 -14.10 -0.88 1.74
N CYS A 25 -15.39 -0.98 2.03
CA CYS A 25 -16.04 -0.44 3.21
C CYS A 25 -16.18 -1.55 4.25
N ASP A 26 -15.54 -1.38 5.40
CA ASP A 26 -15.83 -2.13 6.61
C ASP A 26 -16.83 -1.33 7.45
N ALA A 27 -18.11 -1.72 7.36
CA ALA A 27 -19.20 -1.06 8.07
C ALA A 27 -19.14 -1.25 9.60
N SER A 28 -18.30 -2.18 10.10
CA SER A 28 -18.10 -2.35 11.55
C SER A 28 -17.23 -1.24 12.16
N ARG A 29 -16.51 -0.48 11.33
CA ARG A 29 -15.62 0.62 11.76
C ARG A 29 -16.39 1.92 11.93
N THR A 30 -16.97 2.10 13.12
CA THR A 30 -17.73 3.30 13.48
C THR A 30 -16.85 4.54 13.71
N ASP A 31 -15.56 4.36 13.94
CA ASP A 31 -14.54 5.42 14.03
C ASP A 31 -14.26 6.08 12.67
N TYR A 32 -14.50 5.35 11.57
CA TYR A 32 -14.31 5.81 10.19
C TYR A 32 -15.48 5.35 9.32
N PRO A 33 -16.69 5.92 9.52
CA PRO A 33 -17.88 5.47 8.83
C PRO A 33 -17.75 5.66 7.33
N CYS A 34 -18.20 4.67 6.56
CA CYS A 34 -18.18 4.74 5.11
C CYS A 34 -19.18 5.78 4.60
N ASN A 35 -18.77 6.56 3.61
CA ASN A 35 -19.69 7.35 2.81
C ASN A 35 -20.31 6.43 1.73
N PRO A 36 -21.65 6.27 1.66
CA PRO A 36 -22.31 5.38 0.70
C PRO A 36 -22.04 5.70 -0.77
N SER A 37 -21.66 6.94 -1.08
CA SER A 37 -21.33 7.39 -2.44
C SER A 37 -19.85 7.24 -2.78
N LYS A 38 -19.03 6.68 -1.87
CA LYS A 38 -17.57 6.58 -2.03
C LYS A 38 -17.09 5.14 -1.96
N LYS A 39 -15.89 4.93 -2.49
CA LYS A 39 -15.23 3.62 -2.60
C LYS A 39 -13.77 3.74 -2.19
N TYR A 40 -13.30 2.81 -1.39
CA TYR A 40 -12.00 2.86 -0.72
C TYR A 40 -11.03 1.81 -1.27
N TYR A 41 -11.11 1.54 -2.58
CA TYR A 41 -10.17 0.67 -3.29
C TYR A 41 -8.76 1.26 -3.34
N GLY A 42 -7.78 0.46 -3.78
CA GLY A 42 -6.37 0.83 -3.76
C GLY A 42 -6.06 2.11 -4.54
N ARG A 43 -5.40 3.08 -3.90
CA ARG A 43 -4.85 4.28 -4.56
C ARG A 43 -3.42 4.60 -4.11
N GLY A 44 -2.64 5.19 -5.02
CA GLY A 44 -1.30 5.69 -4.74
C GLY A 44 -0.22 4.60 -4.63
N PRO A 45 1.01 4.99 -4.21
CA PRO A 45 2.21 4.15 -4.30
C PRO A 45 2.15 2.83 -3.52
N LEU A 46 1.46 2.81 -2.38
CA LEU A 46 1.25 1.60 -1.57
C LEU A 46 -0.21 1.12 -1.58
N GLN A 47 -1.01 1.57 -2.55
CA GLN A 47 -2.41 1.14 -2.75
C GLN A 47 -3.23 1.23 -1.45
N LEU A 48 -3.33 2.43 -0.87
CA LEU A 48 -4.13 2.68 0.33
C LEU A 48 -5.55 2.17 0.10
N THR A 49 -6.01 1.29 0.99
CA THR A 49 -7.26 0.54 0.84
C THR A 49 -8.01 0.51 2.17
N TRP A 50 -9.34 0.50 2.13
CA TRP A 50 -10.28 0.50 3.27
C TRP A 50 -10.59 1.85 3.92
N ASN A 51 -11.87 2.07 4.26
CA ASN A 51 -12.39 3.28 4.91
C ASN A 51 -11.58 3.72 6.13
N TYR A 52 -11.20 2.78 7.01
CA TYR A 52 -10.44 3.09 8.22
C TYR A 52 -9.02 3.60 7.93
N ASN A 53 -8.37 3.11 6.87
CA ASN A 53 -7.05 3.60 6.47
C ASN A 53 -7.16 4.97 5.80
N TYR A 54 -8.15 5.17 4.93
CA TYR A 54 -8.39 6.47 4.31
C TYR A 54 -8.72 7.54 5.36
N GLY A 55 -9.61 7.24 6.31
CA GLY A 55 -9.98 8.16 7.37
C GLY A 55 -8.79 8.51 8.28
N ALA A 56 -8.01 7.51 8.69
CA ALA A 56 -6.83 7.73 9.54
C ALA A 56 -5.72 8.50 8.82
N ALA A 57 -5.42 8.15 7.57
CA ALA A 57 -4.46 8.87 6.72
C ALA A 57 -4.89 10.32 6.48
N GLY A 58 -6.20 10.52 6.22
CA GLY A 58 -6.83 11.83 6.04
C GLY A 58 -6.62 12.74 7.23
N LYS A 59 -6.92 12.23 8.43
CA LYS A 59 -6.71 12.94 9.70
C LYS A 59 -5.24 13.32 9.91
N ALA A 60 -4.30 12.41 9.61
CA ALA A 60 -2.87 12.66 9.80
C ALA A 60 -2.26 13.64 8.78
N ASN A 61 -2.85 13.74 7.58
CA ASN A 61 -2.27 14.49 6.46
C ASN A 61 -3.12 15.65 5.95
N ASN A 62 -4.18 16.01 6.69
CA ASN A 62 -5.08 17.13 6.40
C ASN A 62 -5.79 17.02 5.03
N PHE A 63 -6.39 15.85 4.76
CA PHE A 63 -7.31 15.65 3.62
C PHE A 63 -8.56 14.86 4.05
N ASP A 64 -9.66 15.01 3.32
CA ASP A 64 -10.89 14.27 3.62
C ASP A 64 -10.86 12.86 3.01
N GLY A 65 -10.35 11.90 3.77
CA GLY A 65 -10.25 10.51 3.31
C GLY A 65 -11.60 9.80 3.20
N LEU A 66 -12.65 10.23 3.90
CA LEU A 66 -13.93 9.53 3.91
C LEU A 66 -14.88 10.04 2.81
N ASN A 67 -14.89 11.35 2.54
CA ASN A 67 -15.75 11.96 1.55
C ASN A 67 -15.02 12.37 0.26
N ALA A 68 -13.69 12.34 0.23
CA ALA A 68 -12.89 12.58 -0.97
C ALA A 68 -11.70 11.59 -1.09
N PRO A 69 -11.90 10.27 -0.99
CA PRO A 69 -10.81 9.30 -1.12
C PRO A 69 -10.07 9.37 -2.47
N GLU A 70 -10.73 9.87 -3.52
CA GLU A 70 -10.14 10.14 -4.83
C GLU A 70 -8.98 11.16 -4.80
N THR A 71 -8.88 12.01 -3.76
CA THR A 71 -7.75 12.94 -3.60
C THR A 71 -6.41 12.21 -3.60
N VAL A 72 -6.34 10.98 -3.07
CA VAL A 72 -5.13 10.14 -3.09
C VAL A 72 -4.69 9.79 -4.52
N ALA A 73 -5.61 9.77 -5.48
CA ALA A 73 -5.31 9.54 -6.90
C ALA A 73 -5.07 10.84 -7.69
N GLN A 74 -5.59 11.98 -7.21
CA GLN A 74 -5.58 13.24 -7.97
C GLN A 74 -4.45 14.19 -7.55
N ASP A 75 -3.97 14.10 -6.31
CA ASP A 75 -2.89 14.92 -5.78
C ASP A 75 -1.67 14.06 -5.44
N ALA A 76 -0.56 14.27 -6.14
CA ALA A 76 0.66 13.49 -5.95
C ALA A 76 1.28 13.65 -4.55
N VAL A 77 1.17 14.82 -3.92
CA VAL A 77 1.67 15.06 -2.57
C VAL A 77 0.85 14.28 -1.56
N VAL A 78 -0.48 14.31 -1.66
CA VAL A 78 -1.37 13.49 -0.82
C VAL A 78 -1.14 12.00 -1.08
N SER A 79 -0.91 11.61 -2.33
CA SER A 79 -0.61 10.22 -2.72
C SER A 79 0.63 9.66 -2.03
N PHE A 80 1.75 10.40 -2.06
CA PHE A 80 2.97 9.96 -1.38
C PHE A 80 2.86 10.08 0.14
N LYS A 81 2.21 11.13 0.66
CA LYS A 81 1.94 11.26 2.10
C LYS A 81 1.17 10.08 2.66
N SER A 82 0.15 9.58 1.94
CA SER A 82 -0.63 8.44 2.41
C SER A 82 0.18 7.14 2.42
N ALA A 83 1.05 6.93 1.42
CA ALA A 83 1.95 5.78 1.40
C ALA A 83 2.98 5.84 2.54
N LEU A 84 3.61 7.00 2.76
CA LEU A 84 4.56 7.19 3.86
C LEU A 84 3.89 7.08 5.23
N TRP A 85 2.68 7.63 5.39
CA TRP A 85 1.88 7.45 6.59
C TRP A 85 1.65 5.97 6.88
N PHE A 86 1.17 5.21 5.89
CA PHE A 86 0.94 3.77 6.08
C PHE A 86 2.21 3.04 6.49
N TRP A 87 3.33 3.37 5.82
CA TRP A 87 4.64 2.82 6.15
C TRP A 87 5.04 3.10 7.59
N MET A 88 4.97 4.35 8.04
CA MET A 88 5.40 4.74 9.39
C MET A 88 4.52 4.13 10.48
N GLU A 89 3.21 4.08 10.28
CA GLU A 89 2.26 3.55 11.27
C GLU A 89 2.24 2.02 11.34
N ASN A 90 2.43 1.32 10.22
CA ASN A 90 2.17 -0.12 10.15
C ASN A 90 3.39 -0.99 9.85
N VAL A 91 4.46 -0.43 9.24
CA VAL A 91 5.54 -1.21 8.63
C VAL A 91 6.91 -0.88 9.21
N HIS A 92 7.23 0.39 9.44
CA HIS A 92 8.57 0.85 9.76
C HIS A 92 9.17 0.15 11.00
N SER A 93 8.36 -0.14 12.01
CA SER A 93 8.79 -0.78 13.26
C SER A 93 9.40 -2.18 13.09
N VAL A 94 9.16 -2.86 11.97
CA VAL A 94 9.70 -4.20 11.70
C VAL A 94 10.86 -4.23 10.71
N ILE A 95 11.34 -3.07 10.23
CA ILE A 95 12.40 -3.04 9.21
C ILE A 95 13.69 -3.77 9.65
N GLY A 96 14.02 -3.70 10.95
CA GLY A 96 15.18 -4.39 11.53
C GLY A 96 15.06 -5.92 11.57
N GLN A 97 13.87 -6.48 11.27
CA GLN A 97 13.64 -7.93 11.18
C GLN A 97 13.93 -8.47 9.76
N GLY A 98 14.15 -7.59 8.78
CA GLY A 98 14.38 -7.92 7.38
C GLY A 98 13.20 -7.59 6.46
N PHE A 99 13.45 -7.57 5.15
CA PHE A 99 12.47 -7.14 4.14
C PHE A 99 11.20 -8.00 4.13
N GLY A 100 11.31 -9.30 4.40
CA GLY A 100 10.17 -10.22 4.48
C GLY A 100 9.16 -9.83 5.55
N ALA A 101 9.62 -9.27 6.69
CA ALA A 101 8.73 -8.77 7.73
C ALA A 101 7.89 -7.57 7.25
N THR A 102 8.46 -6.72 6.38
CA THR A 102 7.72 -5.60 5.78
C THR A 102 6.64 -6.09 4.81
N THR A 103 6.93 -7.11 4.00
CA THR A 103 5.95 -7.76 3.12
C THR A 103 4.81 -8.37 3.94
N ARG A 104 5.14 -9.00 5.07
CA ARG A 104 4.15 -9.57 5.99
C ARG A 104 3.22 -8.52 6.58
N LYS A 105 3.73 -7.33 6.92
CA LYS A 105 2.90 -6.20 7.40
C LYS A 105 2.00 -5.62 6.31
N ILE A 106 2.49 -5.56 5.08
CA ILE A 106 1.74 -4.97 3.96
C ILE A 106 0.60 -5.90 3.51
N ASN A 107 0.89 -7.20 3.30
CA ASN A 107 -0.11 -8.12 2.76
C ASN A 107 0.13 -9.60 3.13
N GLY A 108 0.70 -9.86 4.31
CA GLY A 108 1.13 -11.21 4.67
C GLY A 108 0.01 -12.25 4.76
N ALA A 109 -1.22 -11.81 5.05
CA ALA A 109 -2.38 -12.69 5.06
C ALA A 109 -2.65 -13.33 3.68
N LEU A 110 -2.32 -12.62 2.59
CA LEU A 110 -2.54 -13.08 1.22
C LEU A 110 -1.28 -13.61 0.54
N GLU A 111 -0.10 -13.07 0.88
CA GLU A 111 1.12 -13.34 0.11
C GLU A 111 2.09 -14.33 0.79
N CYS A 112 2.30 -14.18 2.09
CA CYS A 112 3.31 -14.95 2.82
C CYS A 112 2.88 -16.40 3.10
N ASP A 113 3.80 -17.19 3.66
CA ASP A 113 3.60 -18.56 4.10
C ASP A 113 3.21 -19.49 2.93
N GLY A 114 3.81 -19.25 1.76
CA GLY A 114 3.61 -20.04 0.54
C GLY A 114 2.31 -19.75 -0.22
N LYS A 115 1.53 -18.74 0.19
CA LYS A 115 0.23 -18.44 -0.45
C LYS A 115 0.36 -17.84 -1.84
N GLN A 116 1.27 -16.87 -2.03
CA GLN A 116 1.53 -16.25 -3.35
C GLN A 116 3.04 -16.05 -3.55
N PRO A 117 3.81 -17.15 -3.70
CA PRO A 117 5.26 -17.10 -3.77
C PRO A 117 5.78 -16.21 -4.91
N ASP A 118 5.10 -16.19 -6.06
CA ASP A 118 5.48 -15.35 -7.19
C ASP A 118 5.42 -13.84 -6.87
N LYS A 119 4.45 -13.41 -6.05
CA LYS A 119 4.32 -12.00 -5.64
C LYS A 119 5.36 -11.62 -4.61
N VAL A 120 5.63 -12.50 -3.63
CA VAL A 120 6.70 -12.30 -2.66
C VAL A 120 8.04 -12.18 -3.39
N GLN A 121 8.31 -13.10 -4.34
CA GLN A 121 9.54 -13.05 -5.14
C GLN A 121 9.64 -11.77 -5.98
N ALA A 122 8.54 -11.28 -6.56
CA ALA A 122 8.53 -10.02 -7.29
C ALA A 122 8.90 -8.82 -6.39
N ARG A 123 8.43 -8.79 -5.14
CA ARG A 123 8.83 -7.76 -4.16
C ARG A 123 10.33 -7.82 -3.85
N ILE A 124 10.85 -9.03 -3.60
CA ILE A 124 12.27 -9.27 -3.34
C ILE A 124 13.13 -8.80 -4.52
N ASN A 125 12.70 -9.07 -5.75
CA ASN A 125 13.43 -8.64 -6.95
C ASN A 125 13.56 -7.11 -7.03
N TYR A 126 12.46 -6.37 -6.79
CA TYR A 126 12.52 -4.90 -6.76
C TYR A 126 13.38 -4.38 -5.61
N TYR A 127 13.28 -4.97 -4.42
CA TYR A 127 14.10 -4.59 -3.27
C TYR A 127 15.59 -4.77 -3.56
N ASN A 128 16.00 -5.93 -4.07
CA ASN A 128 17.38 -6.19 -4.47
C ASN A 128 17.87 -5.23 -5.56
N ASP A 129 17.03 -4.94 -6.56
CA ASP A 129 17.37 -3.99 -7.62
C ASP A 129 17.56 -2.56 -7.08
N TYR A 130 16.77 -2.14 -6.09
CA TYR A 130 16.95 -0.84 -5.43
C TYR A 130 18.15 -0.81 -4.49
N CYS A 131 18.38 -1.85 -3.68
CA CYS A 131 19.59 -1.97 -2.86
C CYS A 131 20.86 -1.88 -3.72
N LYS A 132 20.87 -2.56 -4.88
CA LYS A 132 21.96 -2.46 -5.85
C LYS A 132 22.18 -1.04 -6.37
N GLN A 133 21.10 -0.33 -6.70
CA GLN A 133 21.18 1.06 -7.18
C GLN A 133 21.67 2.02 -6.10
N LEU A 134 21.34 1.76 -4.83
CA LEU A 134 21.73 2.58 -3.68
C LEU A 134 23.09 2.19 -3.08
N GLY A 135 23.71 1.11 -3.56
CA GLY A 135 25.02 0.65 -3.08
C GLY A 135 24.99 0.07 -1.66
N VAL A 136 23.85 -0.52 -1.25
CA VAL A 136 23.67 -1.11 0.08
C VAL A 136 23.41 -2.62 -0.03
N ALA A 137 23.84 -3.39 0.97
CA ALA A 137 23.49 -4.80 1.07
C ALA A 137 21.99 -4.95 1.41
N PRO A 138 21.26 -5.89 0.79
CA PRO A 138 19.84 -6.09 1.07
C PRO A 138 19.57 -6.66 2.47
N GLY A 139 20.59 -7.28 3.09
CA GLY A 139 20.47 -7.99 4.36
C GLY A 139 19.84 -9.38 4.21
N ASP A 140 19.58 -10.01 5.35
CA ASP A 140 18.93 -11.32 5.43
C ASP A 140 17.40 -11.21 5.54
N ASN A 141 16.72 -12.35 5.67
CA ASN A 141 15.26 -12.43 5.88
C ASN A 141 14.44 -11.69 4.83
N LEU A 142 14.78 -11.90 3.55
CA LEU A 142 14.11 -11.23 2.43
C LEU A 142 12.70 -11.78 2.15
N SER A 143 12.47 -13.06 2.44
CA SER A 143 11.19 -13.72 2.21
C SER A 143 10.31 -13.73 3.45
N CYS A 144 9.02 -13.85 3.19
CA CYS A 144 8.03 -14.49 4.03
C CYS A 144 7.35 -15.57 3.15
#